data_AF-A0A351IVE9-F1
#
_entry.id   AF-A0A351IVE9-F1
#
_cell.length_a   1.000
_cell.length_b   1.000
_cell.length_c   1.000
_cell.angle_alpha   90.00
_cell.angle_beta   90.00
_cell.angle_gamma   90.00
#
_symmetry.space_group_name_H-M   'P 1'
#
loop_
_entity.id
_entity.type
_entity.pdbx_description
1 polymer ?
#
loop_
_entity_poly.entity_id
_entity_poly.type
_entity_poly.pdbx_seq_one_letter_code
_entity_poly.pdbx_strand_id
1 'polypeptide(L)'
;MGGRPTSRYDLGRRELAELLDGQPGYRLDQLWQGLYRDLVDLEQMTTLPAELRRELAEVLPAALSLDTRSVGDNGQTVKWLWKLAGGALIETVLMHYEERSTVCVSTQVGCAMACGFCATGQMGFDRHLSTGEIVEQVVRAQLDAGERRVSNVVFMGMGEPLANYDRTWAAVERIHGDLGLSARHLTISTVGLVPGIRRLAGESLPVNLAVSLHAADDELRDELVPINRRWPLAELAEACSEHISKTGRRLSFEWALIHDTNDRPIDAERLAAYARPLGAHINLIPLNPTPGWPTRGSSPDRVRDFADELRSQGANVTVRRTRGTEIDAACRQLRADRVASPVASPVRRKTPA
;
A
#
# COMPACT_ATOMS: atom_id res chain seq x y z
N MET A 1 5.96 -16.75 -25.42
CA MET A 1 5.41 -15.90 -24.35
C MET A 1 5.02 -16.83 -23.21
N GLY A 2 5.94 -17.09 -22.28
CA GLY A 2 5.65 -17.94 -21.13
C GLY A 2 4.74 -17.19 -20.16
N GLY A 3 3.58 -17.77 -19.82
CA GLY A 3 2.69 -17.22 -18.81
C GLY A 3 3.40 -17.07 -17.47
N ARG A 4 2.97 -16.10 -16.68
CA ARG A 4 3.48 -15.92 -15.33
C ARG A 4 3.15 -17.16 -14.48
N PRO A 5 4.09 -17.71 -13.69
CA PRO A 5 3.76 -18.77 -12.76
C PRO A 5 2.71 -18.28 -11.75
N THR A 6 1.70 -19.13 -11.54
CA THR A 6 0.70 -18.98 -10.48
C THR A 6 1.38 -19.21 -9.14
N SER A 7 1.23 -18.27 -8.21
CA SER A 7 1.80 -18.37 -6.87
C SER A 7 0.83 -19.05 -5.90
N ARG A 8 1.34 -19.49 -4.74
CA ARG A 8 0.52 -20.10 -3.68
C ARG A 8 -0.64 -19.25 -3.18
N TYR A 9 -0.56 -17.93 -3.31
CA TYR A 9 -1.60 -16.99 -2.87
C TYR A 9 -2.53 -16.54 -4.00
N ASP A 10 -2.23 -16.89 -5.25
CA ASP A 10 -3.12 -16.61 -6.40
C ASP A 10 -4.36 -17.53 -6.40
N LEU A 11 -4.22 -18.74 -5.86
CA LEU A 11 -5.29 -19.73 -5.86
C LEU A 11 -6.21 -19.59 -4.66
N GLY A 12 -7.50 -19.51 -4.92
CA GLY A 12 -8.56 -19.64 -3.92
C GLY A 12 -8.71 -21.07 -3.41
N ARG A 13 -9.56 -21.23 -2.40
CA ARG A 13 -9.77 -22.53 -1.72
C ARG A 13 -10.24 -23.63 -2.66
N ARG A 14 -11.08 -23.28 -3.63
CA ARG A 14 -11.60 -24.22 -4.65
C ARG A 14 -10.47 -24.74 -5.54
N GLU A 15 -9.61 -23.86 -6.06
CA GLU A 15 -8.51 -24.25 -6.94
C GLU A 15 -7.45 -25.06 -6.19
N LEU A 16 -7.20 -24.74 -4.90
CA LEU A 16 -6.36 -25.58 -4.05
C LEU A 16 -6.98 -26.96 -3.79
N ALA A 17 -8.31 -27.07 -3.71
CA ALA A 17 -8.99 -28.36 -3.59
C ALA A 17 -8.81 -29.21 -4.85
N GLU A 18 -8.88 -28.59 -6.04
CA GLU A 18 -8.65 -29.25 -7.32
C GLU A 18 -7.20 -29.75 -7.45
N LEU A 19 -6.21 -28.98 -6.96
CA LEU A 19 -4.81 -29.42 -6.91
C LEU A 19 -4.55 -30.58 -5.93
N LEU A 20 -5.44 -30.76 -4.95
CA LEU A 20 -5.36 -31.83 -3.96
C LEU A 20 -6.29 -33.01 -4.31
N ASP A 21 -6.77 -33.10 -5.56
CA ASP A 21 -7.59 -34.23 -5.97
C ASP A 21 -6.86 -35.57 -5.74
N GLY A 22 -7.59 -36.56 -5.24
CA GLY A 22 -7.02 -37.84 -4.79
C GLY A 22 -6.34 -37.83 -3.41
N GLN A 23 -6.13 -36.67 -2.77
CA GLN A 23 -5.72 -36.60 -1.36
C GLN A 23 -6.92 -36.62 -0.41
N PRO A 24 -6.77 -37.05 0.85
CA PRO A 24 -7.83 -36.93 1.84
C PRO A 24 -8.30 -35.47 2.02
N GLY A 25 -9.60 -35.24 2.13
CA GLY A 25 -10.17 -33.88 2.14
C GLY A 25 -9.61 -32.94 3.22
N TYR A 26 -9.18 -33.48 4.38
CA TYR A 26 -8.56 -32.69 5.44
C TYR A 26 -7.19 -32.08 5.05
N ARG A 27 -6.56 -32.53 3.95
CA ARG A 27 -5.32 -31.92 3.44
C ARG A 27 -5.53 -30.49 2.98
N LEU A 28 -6.71 -30.18 2.45
CA LEU A 28 -7.08 -28.82 2.09
C LEU A 28 -7.10 -27.92 3.33
N ASP A 29 -7.67 -28.41 4.43
CA ASP A 29 -7.71 -27.67 5.71
C ASP A 29 -6.30 -27.42 6.25
N GLN A 30 -5.43 -28.44 6.22
CA GLN A 30 -4.05 -28.33 6.67
C GLN A 30 -3.23 -27.35 5.83
N LEU A 31 -3.35 -27.42 4.50
CA LEU A 31 -2.69 -26.49 3.59
C LEU A 31 -3.18 -25.06 3.83
N TRP A 32 -4.49 -24.88 3.93
CA TRP A 32 -5.11 -23.57 4.15
C TRP A 32 -4.73 -22.96 5.51
N GLN A 33 -4.76 -23.77 6.56
CA GLN A 33 -4.30 -23.39 7.90
C GLN A 33 -2.83 -22.96 7.86
N GLY A 34 -1.97 -23.75 7.21
CA GLY A 34 -0.55 -23.44 7.04
C GLY A 34 -0.32 -22.09 6.35
N LEU A 35 -1.03 -21.82 5.25
CA LEU A 35 -0.86 -20.60 4.45
C LEU A 35 -1.43 -19.34 5.10
N TYR A 36 -2.62 -19.41 5.72
CA TYR A 36 -3.37 -18.21 6.13
C TYR A 36 -3.47 -17.98 7.63
N ARG A 37 -3.15 -19.00 8.45
CA ARG A 37 -3.24 -18.91 9.91
C ARG A 37 -1.88 -19.06 10.57
N ASP A 38 -1.17 -20.13 10.22
CA ASP A 38 0.14 -20.42 10.79
C ASP A 38 1.25 -19.65 10.05
N LEU A 39 0.97 -19.22 8.81
CA LEU A 39 1.84 -18.46 7.92
C LEU A 39 3.21 -19.13 7.69
N VAL A 40 3.24 -20.45 7.70
CA VAL A 40 4.47 -21.23 7.51
C VAL A 40 4.74 -21.45 6.01
N ASP A 41 6.01 -21.46 5.62
CA ASP A 41 6.36 -21.82 4.25
C ASP A 41 5.96 -23.27 3.95
N LEU A 42 5.54 -23.56 2.70
CA LEU A 42 5.02 -24.89 2.30
C LEU A 42 5.96 -26.04 2.68
N GLU A 43 7.25 -25.85 2.49
CA GLU A 43 8.29 -26.83 2.82
C GLU A 43 8.37 -27.12 4.33
N GLN A 44 7.89 -26.22 5.18
CA GLN A 44 7.92 -26.33 6.64
C GLN A 44 6.60 -26.86 7.24
N MET A 45 5.57 -27.12 6.42
CA MET A 45 4.26 -27.62 6.87
C MET A 45 4.30 -29.10 7.25
N THR A 46 4.81 -29.42 8.45
CA THR A 46 4.96 -30.81 8.94
C THR A 46 3.64 -31.57 9.11
N THR A 47 2.50 -30.88 9.05
CA THR A 47 1.16 -31.48 8.98
C THR A 47 0.92 -32.22 7.66
N LEU A 48 1.64 -31.86 6.59
CA LEU A 48 1.59 -32.49 5.27
C LEU A 48 2.73 -33.52 5.08
N PRO A 49 2.51 -34.64 4.37
CA PRO A 49 3.56 -35.60 4.05
C PRO A 49 4.70 -34.95 3.28
N ALA A 50 5.92 -35.49 3.42
CA ALA A 50 7.10 -34.96 2.73
C ALA A 50 6.95 -34.95 1.21
N GLU A 51 6.33 -35.98 0.62
CA GLU A 51 6.07 -36.03 -0.83
C GLU A 51 5.16 -34.89 -1.28
N LEU A 52 3.99 -34.78 -0.65
CA LEU A 52 2.99 -33.76 -0.98
C LEU A 52 3.55 -32.34 -0.83
N ARG A 53 4.40 -32.08 0.18
CA ARG A 53 5.07 -30.79 0.31
C ARG A 53 5.96 -30.46 -0.89
N ARG A 54 6.72 -31.43 -1.40
CA ARG A 54 7.59 -31.24 -2.58
C ARG A 54 6.77 -30.97 -3.83
N GLU A 55 5.76 -31.80 -4.09
CA GLU A 55 4.84 -31.63 -5.22
C GLU A 55 4.19 -30.24 -5.19
N LEU A 56 3.61 -29.84 -4.05
CA LEU A 56 2.98 -28.53 -3.90
C LEU A 56 3.99 -27.38 -4.02
N ALA A 57 5.23 -27.52 -3.54
CA ALA A 57 6.23 -26.46 -3.64
C ALA A 57 6.62 -26.15 -5.09
N GLU A 58 6.60 -27.15 -5.98
CA GLU A 58 6.86 -26.97 -7.41
C GLU A 58 5.73 -26.21 -8.13
N VAL A 59 4.47 -26.54 -7.80
CA VAL A 59 3.29 -25.94 -8.47
C VAL A 59 2.75 -24.68 -7.78
N LEU A 60 3.13 -24.43 -6.53
CA LEU A 60 2.74 -23.26 -5.72
C LEU A 60 3.98 -22.49 -5.21
N PRO A 61 4.80 -21.93 -6.11
CA PRO A 61 5.95 -21.12 -5.71
C PRO A 61 5.51 -19.89 -4.91
N ALA A 62 6.45 -19.34 -4.13
CA ALA A 62 6.28 -18.02 -3.55
C ALA A 62 6.27 -16.97 -4.67
N ALA A 63 5.42 -15.96 -4.54
CA ALA A 63 5.36 -14.83 -5.46
C ALA A 63 6.51 -13.84 -5.22
N LEU A 64 7.00 -13.76 -3.97
CA LEU A 64 8.01 -12.80 -3.52
C LEU A 64 9.29 -13.52 -3.10
N SER A 65 10.42 -13.09 -3.67
CA SER A 65 11.75 -13.46 -3.20
C SER A 65 12.45 -12.22 -2.65
N LEU A 66 13.11 -12.34 -1.49
CA LEU A 66 13.77 -11.20 -0.86
C LEU A 66 15.01 -10.79 -1.67
N ASP A 67 15.05 -9.55 -2.14
CA ASP A 67 16.26 -8.96 -2.73
C ASP A 67 17.03 -8.16 -1.66
N THR A 68 16.37 -7.18 -1.03
CA THR A 68 16.98 -6.32 0.00
C THR A 68 16.01 -6.06 1.15
N ARG A 69 16.53 -5.98 2.38
CA ARG A 69 15.77 -5.58 3.58
C ARG A 69 16.46 -4.40 4.27
N SER A 70 15.71 -3.35 4.57
CA SER A 70 16.18 -2.15 5.25
C SER A 70 15.35 -1.90 6.50
N VAL A 71 16.00 -1.44 7.58
CA VAL A 71 15.36 -1.16 8.87
C VAL A 71 15.69 0.26 9.31
N GLY A 72 14.66 1.02 9.66
CA GLY A 72 14.72 2.40 10.08
C GLY A 72 13.93 2.65 11.37
N ASP A 73 13.89 3.90 11.81
CA ASP A 73 13.15 4.38 12.97
C ASP A 73 13.40 3.56 14.25
N ASN A 74 14.67 3.24 14.55
CA ASN A 74 15.04 2.38 15.68
C ASN A 74 14.31 1.01 15.66
N GLY A 75 14.14 0.43 14.48
CA GLY A 75 13.46 -0.85 14.30
C GLY A 75 11.94 -0.74 14.14
N GLN A 76 11.37 0.47 14.14
CA GLN A 76 9.92 0.66 13.99
C GLN A 76 9.46 0.69 12.53
N THR A 77 10.37 0.81 11.56
CA THR A 77 10.02 0.76 10.14
C THR A 77 10.90 -0.25 9.43
N VAL A 78 10.28 -1.18 8.70
CA VAL A 78 10.96 -2.20 7.91
C VAL A 78 10.51 -2.04 6.46
N LYS A 79 11.48 -1.94 5.54
CA LYS A 79 11.23 -1.95 4.10
C LYS A 79 11.83 -3.20 3.48
N TRP A 80 11.09 -3.82 2.59
CA TRP A 80 11.57 -4.89 1.74
C TRP A 80 11.52 -4.48 0.28
N LEU A 81 12.58 -4.84 -0.43
CA LEU A 81 12.62 -4.92 -1.87
C LEU A 81 12.41 -6.39 -2.26
N TRP A 82 11.30 -6.67 -2.91
CA TRP A 82 10.94 -8.01 -3.37
C TRP A 82 11.22 -8.15 -4.85
N LYS A 83 11.81 -9.28 -5.23
CA LYS A 83 11.92 -9.72 -6.60
C LYS A 83 10.80 -10.67 -6.96
N LEU A 84 10.08 -10.33 -8.01
CA LEU A 84 8.96 -11.08 -8.58
C LEU A 84 9.45 -12.08 -9.64
N ALA A 85 8.58 -13.02 -10.00
CA ALA A 85 8.79 -13.83 -11.20
C ALA A 85 8.96 -12.91 -12.43
N GLY A 86 9.99 -13.18 -13.24
CA GLY A 86 10.40 -12.31 -14.35
C GLY A 86 11.42 -11.23 -13.98
N GLY A 87 11.77 -11.08 -12.69
CA GLY A 87 12.87 -10.21 -12.25
C GLY A 87 12.49 -8.77 -11.91
N ALA A 88 11.24 -8.38 -12.13
CA ALA A 88 10.70 -7.10 -11.68
C ALA A 88 10.82 -6.95 -10.14
N LEU A 89 10.96 -5.71 -9.69
CA LEU A 89 11.14 -5.37 -8.28
C LEU A 89 9.96 -4.53 -7.77
N ILE A 90 9.52 -4.80 -6.54
CA ILE A 90 8.52 -3.99 -5.83
C ILE A 90 8.94 -3.78 -4.38
N GLU A 91 8.38 -2.76 -3.74
CA GLU A 91 8.63 -2.48 -2.33
C GLU A 91 7.39 -2.67 -1.45
N THR A 92 7.63 -3.11 -0.22
CA THR A 92 6.62 -3.20 0.86
C THR A 92 7.20 -2.54 2.10
N VAL A 93 6.39 -1.81 2.85
CA VAL A 93 6.84 -1.14 4.09
C VAL A 93 5.94 -1.53 5.26
N LEU A 94 6.52 -2.10 6.30
CA LEU A 94 5.87 -2.30 7.59
C LEU A 94 6.26 -1.16 8.53
N MET A 95 5.26 -0.51 9.11
CA MET A 95 5.43 0.57 10.08
C MET A 95 4.76 0.19 11.39
N HIS A 96 5.51 0.32 12.47
CA HIS A 96 5.06 0.11 13.82
C HIS A 96 4.76 1.44 14.51
N TYR A 97 3.56 1.51 15.09
CA TYR A 97 3.09 2.60 15.95
C TYR A 97 2.84 2.05 17.35
N GLU A 98 2.61 2.93 18.32
CA GLU A 98 2.39 2.56 19.73
C GLU A 98 1.30 1.49 19.87
N GLU A 99 0.16 1.66 19.19
CA GLU A 99 -1.01 0.77 19.33
C GLU A 99 -1.33 -0.07 18.08
N ARG A 100 -0.53 0.02 17.00
CA ARG A 100 -0.83 -0.68 15.74
C ARG A 100 0.41 -0.96 14.89
N SER A 101 0.29 -1.93 13.98
CA SER A 101 1.24 -2.10 12.88
C SER A 101 0.52 -1.97 11.55
N THR A 102 1.05 -1.12 10.65
CA THR A 102 0.49 -0.85 9.34
C THR A 102 1.44 -1.32 8.26
N VAL A 103 0.96 -2.17 7.34
CA VAL A 103 1.71 -2.52 6.13
C VAL A 103 1.23 -1.70 4.94
N CYS A 104 2.18 -1.12 4.21
CA CYS A 104 1.98 -0.43 2.96
C CYS A 104 2.35 -1.37 1.82
N VAL A 105 1.36 -1.73 0.99
CA VAL A 105 1.52 -2.70 -0.10
C VAL A 105 1.47 -2.05 -1.47
N SER A 106 2.24 -2.62 -2.38
CA SER A 106 2.25 -2.28 -3.80
C SER A 106 1.17 -3.06 -4.55
N THR A 107 0.65 -2.48 -5.64
CA THR A 107 -0.39 -3.07 -6.51
C THR A 107 0.04 -3.19 -7.97
N GLN A 108 1.13 -2.52 -8.35
CA GLN A 108 1.71 -2.55 -9.70
C GLN A 108 3.24 -2.54 -9.61
N VAL A 109 3.90 -3.00 -10.67
CA VAL A 109 5.32 -2.71 -10.93
C VAL A 109 5.37 -1.38 -11.67
N GLY A 110 5.87 -0.34 -10.98
CA GLY A 110 5.78 1.03 -11.47
C GLY A 110 4.35 1.59 -11.38
N CYS A 111 4.09 2.71 -12.05
CA CYS A 111 2.76 3.35 -12.07
C CYS A 111 2.59 4.22 -13.33
N ALA A 112 1.46 4.07 -14.03
CA ALA A 112 1.15 4.83 -15.25
C ALA A 112 0.60 6.25 -14.98
N MET A 113 0.38 6.63 -13.72
CA MET A 113 -0.30 7.88 -13.38
C MET A 113 0.58 9.14 -13.52
N ALA A 114 1.89 8.97 -13.72
CA ALA A 114 2.85 10.05 -14.02
C ALA A 114 2.77 11.27 -13.06
N CYS A 115 2.46 11.06 -11.78
CA CYS A 115 2.38 12.16 -10.81
C CYS A 115 3.76 12.80 -10.63
N GLY A 116 3.86 14.13 -10.82
CA GLY A 116 5.13 14.86 -10.95
C GLY A 116 6.04 14.79 -9.72
N PHE A 117 5.48 14.49 -8.55
CA PHE A 117 6.18 14.40 -7.26
C PHE A 117 6.47 12.96 -6.80
N CYS A 118 6.16 11.94 -7.62
CA CYS A 118 6.19 10.54 -7.21
C CYS A 118 7.28 9.76 -7.97
N ALA A 119 8.22 9.16 -7.23
CA ALA A 119 9.29 8.36 -7.83
C ALA A 119 8.73 7.20 -8.68
N THR A 120 7.71 6.50 -8.18
CA THR A 120 7.08 5.37 -8.88
C THR A 120 6.40 5.78 -10.19
N GLY A 121 5.77 6.96 -10.24
CA GLY A 121 5.12 7.46 -11.46
C GLY A 121 6.09 7.74 -12.60
N GLN A 122 7.37 7.90 -12.27
CA GLN A 122 8.43 8.29 -13.19
C GLN A 122 9.26 7.10 -13.67
N MET A 123 9.21 5.97 -12.95
CA MET A 123 9.72 4.67 -13.41
C MET A 123 8.94 4.13 -14.63
N GLY A 124 7.79 4.72 -14.94
CA GLY A 124 6.84 4.20 -15.90
C GLY A 124 6.03 3.04 -15.33
N PHE A 125 5.30 2.36 -16.20
CA PHE A 125 4.47 1.20 -15.87
C PHE A 125 4.99 -0.01 -16.61
N ASP A 126 5.19 -1.11 -15.88
CA ASP A 126 5.51 -2.42 -16.46
C ASP A 126 4.24 -3.28 -16.48
N ARG A 127 3.77 -3.70 -15.30
CA ARG A 127 2.58 -4.55 -15.18
C ARG A 127 1.83 -4.39 -13.88
N HIS A 128 0.59 -4.84 -13.92
CA HIS A 128 -0.20 -5.09 -12.71
C HIS A 128 0.36 -6.27 -11.91
N LEU A 129 0.28 -6.16 -10.58
CA LEU A 129 0.48 -7.31 -9.71
C LEU A 129 -0.77 -8.22 -9.74
N SER A 130 -0.58 -9.50 -9.48
CA SER A 130 -1.68 -10.41 -9.18
C SER A 130 -2.22 -10.23 -7.77
N THR A 131 -3.36 -10.84 -7.50
CA THR A 131 -3.86 -11.08 -6.14
C THR A 131 -2.81 -11.75 -5.23
N GLY A 132 -2.14 -12.81 -5.67
CA GLY A 132 -1.15 -13.53 -4.84
C GLY A 132 0.06 -12.69 -4.44
N GLU A 133 0.66 -11.98 -5.41
CA GLU A 133 1.73 -10.98 -5.16
C GLU A 133 1.32 -9.87 -4.19
N ILE A 134 0.05 -9.44 -4.19
CA ILE A 134 -0.45 -8.41 -3.26
C ILE A 134 -0.64 -9.03 -1.85
N VAL A 135 -1.28 -10.19 -1.78
CA VAL A 135 -1.56 -10.89 -0.51
C VAL A 135 -0.25 -11.31 0.19
N GLU A 136 0.74 -11.81 -0.55
CA GLU A 136 1.99 -12.28 0.05
C GLU A 136 2.78 -11.15 0.72
N GLN A 137 2.65 -9.89 0.25
CA GLN A 137 3.26 -8.75 0.94
C GLN A 137 2.73 -8.59 2.37
N VAL A 138 1.42 -8.82 2.57
CA VAL A 138 0.78 -8.78 3.89
C VAL A 138 1.22 -9.97 4.74
N VAL A 139 1.29 -11.17 4.15
CA VAL A 139 1.78 -12.37 4.86
C VAL A 139 3.21 -12.18 5.37
N ARG A 140 4.12 -11.70 4.51
CA ARG A 140 5.52 -11.45 4.90
C ARG A 140 5.63 -10.38 5.99
N ALA A 141 4.81 -9.33 5.91
CA ALA A 141 4.76 -8.31 6.95
C ALA A 141 4.16 -8.83 8.27
N GLN A 142 3.16 -9.71 8.21
CA GLN A 142 2.54 -10.32 9.38
C GLN A 142 3.51 -11.27 10.11
N LEU A 143 4.36 -11.98 9.36
CA LEU A 143 5.45 -12.79 9.91
C LEU A 143 6.50 -11.92 10.62
N ASP A 144 6.95 -10.83 9.99
CA ASP A 144 7.95 -9.94 10.59
C ASP A 144 7.42 -9.19 11.81
N ALA A 145 6.13 -8.82 11.81
CA ALA A 145 5.48 -8.15 12.94
C ALA A 145 5.37 -9.03 14.19
N GLY A 146 5.44 -10.36 14.05
CA GLY A 146 5.36 -11.31 15.15
C GLY A 146 4.14 -11.07 16.05
N GLU A 147 4.38 -10.97 17.36
CA GLU A 147 3.33 -10.78 18.37
C GLU A 147 2.54 -9.47 18.22
N ARG A 148 3.14 -8.41 17.65
CA ARG A 148 2.44 -7.13 17.47
C ARG A 148 1.31 -7.23 16.47
N ARG A 149 1.42 -8.19 15.53
CA ARG A 149 0.54 -8.42 14.38
C ARG A 149 0.37 -7.20 13.47
N VAL A 150 -0.03 -7.46 12.22
CA VAL A 150 -0.47 -6.41 11.30
C VAL A 150 -1.94 -6.14 11.59
N SER A 151 -2.25 -4.90 11.93
CA SER A 151 -3.62 -4.46 12.23
C SER A 151 -4.20 -3.50 11.20
N ASN A 152 -3.39 -3.01 10.26
CA ASN A 152 -3.83 -2.15 9.16
C ASN A 152 -3.07 -2.46 7.86
N VAL A 153 -3.77 -2.37 6.73
CA VAL A 153 -3.18 -2.46 5.38
C VAL A 153 -3.57 -1.23 4.60
N VAL A 154 -2.58 -0.58 3.99
CA VAL A 154 -2.80 0.57 3.11
C VAL A 154 -2.26 0.26 1.71
N PHE A 155 -3.08 0.45 0.69
CA PHE A 155 -2.69 0.31 -0.72
C PHE A 155 -2.12 1.64 -1.20
N MET A 156 -0.98 2.03 -0.62
CA MET A 156 -0.27 3.29 -0.83
C MET A 156 1.20 3.07 -1.24
N GLY A 157 1.54 1.84 -1.62
CA GLY A 157 2.88 1.49 -2.13
C GLY A 157 3.04 1.90 -3.59
N MET A 158 3.65 1.04 -4.39
CA MET A 158 3.81 1.26 -5.82
C MET A 158 2.53 0.95 -6.59
N GLY A 159 2.13 1.84 -7.49
CA GLY A 159 0.99 1.66 -8.41
C GLY A 159 -0.30 2.40 -8.02
N GLU A 160 -1.23 2.44 -8.97
CA GLU A 160 -2.60 2.92 -8.76
C GLU A 160 -3.55 1.72 -8.54
N PRO A 161 -4.06 1.50 -7.31
CA PRO A 161 -4.90 0.35 -6.99
C PRO A 161 -6.16 0.24 -7.86
N LEU A 162 -6.83 1.36 -8.16
CA LEU A 162 -8.07 1.31 -8.95
C LEU A 162 -7.82 1.07 -10.45
N ALA A 163 -6.57 1.22 -10.92
CA ALA A 163 -6.18 0.79 -12.26
C ALA A 163 -5.91 -0.73 -12.32
N ASN A 164 -5.67 -1.38 -11.17
CA ASN A 164 -5.57 -2.83 -11.03
C ASN A 164 -6.77 -3.43 -10.28
N TYR A 165 -7.97 -2.91 -10.56
CA TYR A 165 -9.13 -3.07 -9.68
C TYR A 165 -9.42 -4.52 -9.28
N ASP A 166 -9.62 -5.42 -10.26
CA ASP A 166 -10.12 -6.78 -9.97
C ASP A 166 -9.16 -7.56 -9.05
N ARG A 167 -7.86 -7.42 -9.30
CA ARG A 167 -6.82 -8.14 -8.54
C ARG A 167 -6.61 -7.51 -7.17
N THR A 168 -6.69 -6.18 -7.07
CA THR A 168 -6.66 -5.45 -5.81
C THR A 168 -7.88 -5.78 -4.95
N TRP A 169 -9.08 -5.80 -5.53
CA TRP A 169 -10.30 -6.13 -4.81
C TRP A 169 -10.31 -7.58 -4.33
N ALA A 170 -9.92 -8.53 -5.18
CA ALA A 170 -9.73 -9.91 -4.76
C ALA A 170 -8.71 -10.01 -3.61
N ALA A 171 -7.62 -9.22 -3.62
CA ALA A 171 -6.67 -9.19 -2.51
C ALA A 171 -7.30 -8.63 -1.22
N VAL A 172 -8.16 -7.61 -1.30
CA VAL A 172 -8.93 -7.08 -0.17
C VAL A 172 -9.80 -8.17 0.46
N GLU A 173 -10.54 -8.92 -0.35
CA GLU A 173 -11.40 -10.01 0.12
C GLU A 173 -10.59 -11.10 0.80
N ARG A 174 -9.43 -11.45 0.25
CA ARG A 174 -8.52 -12.47 0.79
C ARG A 174 -7.86 -12.04 2.10
N ILE A 175 -7.40 -10.81 2.17
CA ILE A 175 -6.86 -10.22 3.41
C ILE A 175 -7.95 -10.18 4.49
N HIS A 176 -9.19 -9.88 4.10
CA HIS A 176 -10.30 -9.84 5.05
C HIS A 176 -10.72 -11.24 5.53
N GLY A 177 -11.10 -12.12 4.60
CA GLY A 177 -11.66 -13.43 4.90
C GLY A 177 -10.62 -14.43 5.42
N ASP A 178 -9.46 -14.49 4.76
CA ASP A 178 -8.51 -15.58 4.98
C ASP A 178 -7.48 -15.22 6.05
N LEU A 179 -6.91 -14.01 5.98
CA LEU A 179 -6.00 -13.50 7.02
C LEU A 179 -6.74 -12.95 8.24
N GLY A 180 -8.06 -12.73 8.15
CA GLY A 180 -8.90 -12.33 9.28
C GLY A 180 -8.78 -10.85 9.68
N LEU A 181 -8.28 -9.98 8.78
CA LEU A 181 -8.16 -8.56 9.07
C LEU A 181 -9.49 -7.84 8.80
N SER A 182 -9.98 -6.99 9.71
CA SER A 182 -11.23 -6.26 9.45
C SER A 182 -11.10 -5.35 8.22
N ALA A 183 -12.08 -5.39 7.31
CA ALA A 183 -12.14 -4.49 6.15
C ALA A 183 -12.05 -3.00 6.53
N ARG A 184 -12.51 -2.63 7.74
CA ARG A 184 -12.42 -1.25 8.27
C ARG A 184 -10.99 -0.78 8.53
N HIS A 185 -10.02 -1.70 8.55
CA HIS A 185 -8.60 -1.41 8.69
C HIS A 185 -7.84 -1.48 7.36
N LEU A 186 -8.54 -1.70 6.26
CA LEU A 186 -8.02 -1.66 4.90
C LEU A 186 -8.33 -0.28 4.29
N THR A 187 -7.32 0.38 3.75
CA THR A 187 -7.48 1.68 3.08
C THR A 187 -6.96 1.60 1.65
N ILE A 188 -7.86 1.76 0.68
CA ILE A 188 -7.50 1.91 -0.73
C ILE A 188 -7.25 3.39 -0.99
N SER A 189 -6.07 3.71 -1.54
CA SER A 189 -5.73 5.04 -2.01
C SER A 189 -5.89 5.12 -3.53
N THR A 190 -6.32 6.26 -4.06
CA THR A 190 -6.39 6.50 -5.51
C THR A 190 -6.00 7.92 -5.88
N VAL A 191 -5.42 8.13 -7.06
CA VAL A 191 -5.22 9.46 -7.66
C VAL A 191 -6.50 10.09 -8.22
N GLY A 192 -7.64 9.41 -8.11
CA GLY A 192 -8.95 9.95 -8.52
C GLY A 192 -9.51 9.29 -9.77
N LEU A 193 -9.38 7.97 -9.91
CA LEU A 193 -10.04 7.22 -10.99
C LEU A 193 -11.54 7.16 -10.71
N VAL A 194 -12.29 8.14 -11.21
CA VAL A 194 -13.74 8.30 -10.96
C VAL A 194 -14.55 7.02 -11.22
N PRO A 195 -14.40 6.30 -12.35
CA PRO A 195 -15.11 5.03 -12.54
C PRO A 195 -14.77 3.98 -11.48
N GLY A 196 -13.52 3.93 -11.03
CA GLY A 196 -13.07 3.03 -9.97
C GLY A 196 -13.68 3.38 -8.61
N ILE A 197 -13.77 4.68 -8.27
CA ILE A 197 -14.41 5.14 -7.02
C ILE A 197 -15.90 4.76 -7.00
N ARG A 198 -16.59 4.99 -8.12
CA ARG A 198 -18.01 4.62 -8.28
C ARG A 198 -18.23 3.10 -8.20
N ARG A 199 -17.32 2.31 -8.78
CA ARG A 199 -17.34 0.84 -8.66
C ARG A 199 -17.13 0.41 -7.21
N LEU A 200 -16.13 0.98 -6.53
CA LEU A 200 -15.80 0.67 -5.13
C LEU A 200 -16.97 0.98 -4.18
N ALA A 201 -17.77 2.00 -4.49
CA ALA A 201 -18.96 2.35 -3.72
C ALA A 201 -20.07 1.28 -3.76
N GLY A 202 -20.03 0.35 -4.73
CA GLY A 202 -20.98 -0.76 -4.85
C GLY A 202 -20.49 -2.07 -4.22
N GLU A 203 -19.26 -2.11 -3.70
CA GLU A 203 -18.69 -3.34 -3.16
C GLU A 203 -19.17 -3.65 -1.73
N SER A 204 -19.11 -4.92 -1.36
CA SER A 204 -19.71 -5.43 -0.11
C SER A 204 -18.90 -5.11 1.15
N LEU A 205 -17.57 -4.95 1.04
CA LEU A 205 -16.69 -4.77 2.20
C LEU A 205 -16.47 -3.27 2.52
N PRO A 206 -16.61 -2.86 3.80
CA PRO A 206 -16.53 -1.46 4.21
C PRO A 206 -15.09 -0.95 4.36
N VAL A 207 -14.32 -0.97 3.27
CA VAL A 207 -12.96 -0.42 3.22
C VAL A 207 -12.98 1.10 3.37
N ASN A 208 -11.84 1.69 3.72
CA ASN A 208 -11.67 3.15 3.70
C ASN A 208 -11.16 3.61 2.33
N LEU A 209 -11.61 4.79 1.90
CA LEU A 209 -11.12 5.45 0.69
C LEU A 209 -10.24 6.65 1.07
N ALA A 210 -9.03 6.68 0.52
CA ALA A 210 -8.15 7.85 0.52
C ALA A 210 -7.96 8.34 -0.92
N VAL A 211 -8.00 9.66 -1.11
CA VAL A 211 -7.80 10.28 -2.42
C VAL A 211 -6.55 11.16 -2.37
N SER A 212 -5.60 10.84 -3.24
CA SER A 212 -4.37 11.59 -3.48
C SER A 212 -4.71 12.88 -4.24
N LEU A 213 -5.03 13.95 -3.50
CA LEU A 213 -5.59 15.19 -4.05
C LEU A 213 -4.50 16.16 -4.55
N HIS A 214 -3.64 16.60 -3.64
CA HIS A 214 -2.41 17.42 -3.85
C HIS A 214 -2.56 18.81 -4.47
N ALA A 215 -3.70 19.14 -5.05
CA ALA A 215 -4.06 20.49 -5.47
C ALA A 215 -5.60 20.60 -5.43
N ALA A 216 -6.09 21.79 -5.09
CA ALA A 216 -7.53 22.09 -4.97
C ALA A 216 -7.98 23.14 -6.00
N ASP A 217 -7.20 23.30 -7.07
CA ASP A 217 -7.58 23.95 -8.33
C ASP A 217 -7.13 23.05 -9.48
N ASP A 218 -7.87 23.07 -10.58
CA ASP A 218 -7.67 22.14 -11.69
C ASP A 218 -6.37 22.43 -12.44
N GLU A 219 -5.96 23.68 -12.56
CA GLU A 219 -4.73 24.07 -13.26
C GLU A 219 -3.49 23.46 -12.60
N LEU A 220 -3.31 23.64 -11.29
CA LEU A 220 -2.20 23.04 -10.56
C LEU A 220 -2.34 21.51 -10.49
N ARG A 221 -3.57 21.00 -10.38
CA ARG A 221 -3.79 19.56 -10.30
C ARG A 221 -3.48 18.84 -11.61
N ASP A 222 -3.72 19.46 -12.75
CA ASP A 222 -3.35 18.95 -14.07
C ASP A 222 -1.82 18.77 -14.19
N GLU A 223 -1.03 19.64 -13.56
CA GLU A 223 0.42 19.54 -13.54
C GLU A 223 0.90 18.45 -12.56
N LEU A 224 0.39 18.45 -11.34
CA LEU A 224 0.86 17.55 -10.28
C LEU A 224 0.32 16.12 -10.42
N VAL A 225 -0.93 15.98 -10.85
CA VAL A 225 -1.68 14.72 -10.94
C VAL A 225 -2.40 14.65 -12.31
N PRO A 226 -1.70 14.28 -13.39
CA PRO A 226 -2.18 14.42 -14.77
C PRO A 226 -3.54 13.81 -15.11
N ILE A 227 -3.99 12.82 -14.32
CA ILE A 227 -5.32 12.22 -14.45
C ILE A 227 -6.46 13.23 -14.26
N ASN A 228 -6.19 14.38 -13.64
CA ASN A 228 -7.16 15.45 -13.46
C ASN A 228 -7.74 15.97 -14.79
N ARG A 229 -6.94 16.02 -15.85
CA ARG A 229 -7.40 16.38 -17.21
C ARG A 229 -8.51 15.47 -17.72
N ARG A 230 -8.54 14.22 -17.25
CA ARG A 230 -9.56 13.22 -17.58
C ARG A 230 -10.78 13.34 -16.67
N TRP A 231 -10.54 13.53 -15.37
CA TRP A 231 -11.56 13.65 -14.33
C TRP A 231 -11.23 14.84 -13.40
N PRO A 232 -11.74 16.04 -13.74
CA PRO A 232 -11.48 17.26 -12.97
C PRO A 232 -12.04 17.19 -11.55
N LEU A 233 -11.65 18.16 -10.71
CA LEU A 233 -12.03 18.22 -9.30
C LEU A 233 -13.55 18.14 -9.06
N ALA A 234 -14.36 18.78 -9.90
CA ALA A 234 -15.81 18.72 -9.78
C ALA A 234 -16.36 17.28 -9.93
N GLU A 235 -15.92 16.55 -10.95
CA GLU A 235 -16.34 15.16 -11.19
C GLU A 235 -15.79 14.22 -10.11
N LEU A 236 -14.57 14.47 -9.63
CA LEU A 236 -13.98 13.75 -8.51
C LEU A 236 -14.79 13.94 -7.22
N ALA A 237 -15.25 15.16 -6.94
CA ALA A 237 -16.09 15.47 -5.78
C ALA A 237 -17.44 14.76 -5.85
N GLU A 238 -18.07 14.71 -7.03
CA GLU A 238 -19.31 13.94 -7.25
C GLU A 238 -19.11 12.46 -6.95
N ALA A 239 -18.07 11.84 -7.51
CA ALA A 239 -17.76 10.43 -7.26
C ALA A 239 -17.47 10.14 -5.78
N CYS A 240 -16.76 11.05 -5.11
CA CYS A 240 -16.51 10.97 -3.67
C CYS A 240 -17.80 11.06 -2.85
N SER A 241 -18.69 12.00 -3.20
CA SER A 241 -20.00 12.17 -2.58
C SER A 241 -20.88 10.92 -2.75
N GLU A 242 -20.93 10.37 -3.96
CA GLU A 242 -21.61 9.10 -4.24
C GLU A 242 -21.06 7.96 -3.36
N HIS A 243 -19.73 7.84 -3.25
CA HIS A 243 -19.09 6.83 -2.41
C HIS A 243 -19.45 6.99 -0.92
N ILE A 244 -19.40 8.21 -0.40
CA ILE A 244 -19.77 8.49 0.99
C ILE A 244 -21.25 8.15 1.22
N SER A 245 -22.14 8.54 0.31
CA SER A 245 -23.58 8.32 0.44
C SER A 245 -23.96 6.84 0.48
N LYS A 246 -23.28 6.00 -0.31
CA LYS A 246 -23.55 4.55 -0.38
C LYS A 246 -22.94 3.78 0.78
N THR A 247 -21.75 4.17 1.23
CA THR A 247 -20.96 3.35 2.15
C THR A 247 -20.99 3.87 3.59
N GLY A 248 -21.34 5.15 3.80
CA GLY A 248 -21.21 5.83 5.09
C GLY A 248 -19.77 5.88 5.62
N ARG A 249 -18.77 5.57 4.79
CA ARG A 249 -17.37 5.52 5.19
C ARG A 249 -16.75 6.91 5.12
N ARG A 250 -15.82 7.17 6.05
CA ARG A 250 -15.06 8.41 6.08
C ARG A 250 -14.09 8.44 4.90
N LEU A 251 -14.16 9.52 4.13
CA LEU A 251 -13.21 9.86 3.08
C LEU A 251 -12.00 10.60 3.68
N SER A 252 -10.81 10.32 3.18
CA SER A 252 -9.61 11.11 3.47
C SER A 252 -9.02 11.70 2.19
N PHE A 253 -8.55 12.94 2.25
CA PHE A 253 -7.71 13.54 1.23
C PHE A 253 -6.25 13.54 1.70
N GLU A 254 -5.37 12.95 0.89
CA GLU A 254 -3.94 13.02 1.10
C GLU A 254 -3.38 14.26 0.40
N TRP A 255 -2.56 15.03 1.10
CA TRP A 255 -1.98 16.27 0.59
C TRP A 255 -0.48 16.33 0.91
N ALA A 256 0.36 16.12 -0.10
CA ALA A 256 1.80 16.31 0.07
C ALA A 256 2.14 17.80 -0.04
N LEU A 257 2.79 18.33 1.00
CA LEU A 257 3.16 19.74 1.06
C LEU A 257 4.48 19.97 0.32
N ILE A 258 4.37 20.71 -0.78
CA ILE A 258 5.45 21.07 -1.70
C ILE A 258 5.66 22.58 -1.56
N HIS A 259 6.88 22.95 -1.19
CA HIS A 259 7.28 24.31 -0.90
C HIS A 259 7.01 25.24 -2.09
N ASP A 260 6.34 26.36 -1.81
CA ASP A 260 5.98 27.43 -2.75
C ASP A 260 5.13 26.97 -3.94
N THR A 261 4.58 25.75 -3.87
CA THR A 261 3.78 25.15 -4.95
C THR A 261 2.32 24.98 -4.53
N ASN A 262 2.09 24.30 -3.39
CA ASN A 262 0.74 23.98 -2.90
C ASN A 262 0.60 24.15 -1.38
N ASP A 263 1.40 25.05 -0.80
CA ASP A 263 1.45 25.35 0.63
C ASP A 263 1.15 26.82 0.97
N ARG A 264 0.57 27.58 0.03
CA ARG A 264 0.23 29.01 0.20
C ARG A 264 -1.13 29.16 0.90
N PRO A 265 -1.43 30.30 1.52
CA PRO A 265 -2.73 30.52 2.19
C PRO A 265 -3.96 30.28 1.30
N ILE A 266 -3.87 30.66 0.02
CA ILE A 266 -4.95 30.42 -0.95
C ILE A 266 -5.18 28.92 -1.22
N ASP A 267 -4.12 28.10 -1.15
CA ASP A 267 -4.23 26.65 -1.33
C ASP A 267 -4.95 26.02 -0.12
N ALA A 268 -4.69 26.52 1.09
CA ALA A 268 -5.41 26.12 2.29
C ALA A 268 -6.90 26.49 2.20
N GLU A 269 -7.22 27.69 1.70
CA GLU A 269 -8.59 28.13 1.47
C GLU A 269 -9.35 27.21 0.51
N ARG A 270 -8.78 26.96 -0.67
CA ARG A 270 -9.36 26.07 -1.68
C ARG A 270 -9.53 24.65 -1.16
N LEU A 271 -8.53 24.11 -0.47
CA LEU A 271 -8.58 22.77 0.09
C LEU A 271 -9.66 22.64 1.18
N ALA A 272 -9.78 23.61 2.08
CA ALA A 272 -10.83 23.61 3.09
C ALA A 272 -12.22 23.69 2.46
N ALA A 273 -12.39 24.58 1.46
CA ALA A 273 -13.64 24.71 0.72
C ALA A 273 -14.03 23.42 -0.02
N TYR A 274 -13.06 22.69 -0.57
CA TYR A 274 -13.28 21.42 -1.27
C TYR A 274 -13.58 20.26 -0.30
N ALA A 275 -12.87 20.17 0.82
CA ALA A 275 -12.96 19.03 1.74
C ALA A 275 -14.20 19.07 2.64
N ARG A 276 -14.64 20.25 3.07
CA ARG A 276 -15.72 20.42 4.05
C ARG A 276 -17.08 19.88 3.60
N PRO A 277 -17.57 20.16 2.37
CA PRO A 277 -18.85 19.63 1.90
C PRO A 277 -18.90 18.09 1.88
N LEU A 278 -17.75 17.44 1.72
CA LEU A 278 -17.60 15.98 1.72
C LEU A 278 -17.37 15.40 3.12
N GLY A 279 -17.26 16.24 4.17
CA GLY A 279 -16.89 15.80 5.52
C GLY A 279 -15.53 15.08 5.56
N ALA A 280 -14.66 15.34 4.58
CA ALA A 280 -13.43 14.59 4.40
C ALA A 280 -12.37 14.97 5.45
N HIS A 281 -11.55 14.01 5.84
CA HIS A 281 -10.38 14.26 6.66
C HIS A 281 -9.17 14.59 5.79
N ILE A 282 -8.41 15.63 6.11
CA ILE A 282 -7.20 16.01 5.39
C ILE A 282 -5.99 15.44 6.12
N ASN A 283 -5.22 14.61 5.42
CA ASN A 283 -3.92 14.13 5.86
C ASN A 283 -2.82 14.93 5.15
N LEU A 284 -2.19 15.85 5.88
CA LEU A 284 -1.01 16.57 5.41
C LEU A 284 0.22 15.67 5.49
N ILE A 285 0.95 15.52 4.40
CA ILE A 285 2.15 14.70 4.27
C ILE A 285 3.33 15.64 4.03
N PRO A 286 4.21 15.86 5.02
CA PRO A 286 5.46 16.57 4.78
C PRO A 286 6.29 15.79 3.76
N LEU A 287 6.60 16.41 2.62
CA LEU A 287 7.36 15.74 1.56
C LEU A 287 8.82 15.61 1.99
N ASN A 288 9.34 14.38 1.90
CA ASN A 288 10.77 14.15 2.06
C ASN A 288 11.53 14.44 0.76
N PRO A 289 12.78 14.90 0.84
CA PRO A 289 13.65 14.97 -0.34
C PRO A 289 13.69 13.60 -1.01
N THR A 290 13.53 13.58 -2.32
CA THR A 290 13.71 12.37 -3.12
C THR A 290 14.96 12.57 -3.99
N PRO A 291 16.01 11.73 -3.85
CA PRO A 291 17.22 11.88 -4.65
C PRO A 291 16.91 11.92 -6.15
N GLY A 292 17.43 12.93 -6.86
CA GLY A 292 17.19 13.13 -8.29
C GLY A 292 15.95 13.97 -8.65
N TRP A 293 15.21 14.51 -7.66
CA TRP A 293 13.99 15.27 -7.91
C TRP A 293 14.06 16.71 -7.37
N PRO A 294 13.59 17.72 -8.13
CA PRO A 294 13.69 19.13 -7.76
C PRO A 294 12.64 19.56 -6.72
N THR A 295 11.60 18.75 -6.47
CA THR A 295 10.53 19.08 -5.53
C THR A 295 11.05 19.12 -4.09
N ARG A 296 10.91 20.30 -3.46
CA ARG A 296 11.28 20.55 -2.08
C ARG A 296 10.04 20.49 -1.19
N GLY A 297 10.11 19.76 -0.08
CA GLY A 297 9.06 19.78 0.93
C GLY A 297 9.02 21.09 1.71
N SER A 298 7.83 21.51 2.12
CA SER A 298 7.64 22.70 2.97
C SER A 298 8.37 22.57 4.31
N SER A 299 8.78 23.70 4.88
CA SER A 299 9.43 23.72 6.19
C SER A 299 8.47 23.24 7.30
N PRO A 300 8.99 22.70 8.43
CA PRO A 300 8.14 22.29 9.54
C PRO A 300 7.23 23.41 10.07
N ASP A 301 7.69 24.66 10.00
CA ASP A 301 6.91 25.83 10.43
C ASP A 301 5.76 26.08 9.46
N ARG A 302 6.04 26.07 8.15
CA ARG A 302 5.01 26.22 7.12
C ARG A 302 3.97 25.10 7.15
N VAL A 303 4.38 23.86 7.43
CA VAL A 303 3.45 22.74 7.63
C VAL A 303 2.50 22.99 8.80
N ARG A 304 3.01 23.55 9.91
CA ARG A 304 2.17 23.89 11.09
C ARG A 304 1.21 25.03 10.76
N ASP A 305 1.70 26.10 10.14
CA ASP A 305 0.89 27.24 9.74
C ASP A 305 -0.22 26.83 8.77
N PHE A 306 0.08 26.02 7.75
CA PHE A 306 -0.91 25.50 6.80
C PHE A 306 -1.97 24.62 7.49
N ALA A 307 -1.56 23.81 8.48
CA ALA A 307 -2.49 23.01 9.26
C ALA A 307 -3.42 23.90 10.12
N ASP A 308 -2.89 24.97 10.71
CA ASP A 308 -3.68 25.91 11.52
C ASP A 308 -4.62 26.76 10.66
N GLU A 309 -4.18 27.16 9.47
CA GLU A 309 -5.03 27.80 8.46
C GLU A 309 -6.22 26.90 8.09
N LEU A 310 -6.00 25.61 7.79
CA LEU A 310 -7.08 24.65 7.53
C LEU A 310 -8.03 24.48 8.72
N ARG A 311 -7.50 24.40 9.95
CA ARG A 311 -8.33 24.29 11.17
C ARG A 311 -9.19 25.51 11.38
N SER A 312 -8.63 26.71 11.22
CA SER A 312 -9.36 27.97 11.39
C SER A 312 -10.54 28.11 10.41
N GLN A 313 -10.48 27.42 9.27
CA GLN A 313 -11.54 27.35 8.28
C GLN A 313 -12.53 26.20 8.51
N GLY A 314 -12.38 25.44 9.59
CA GLY A 314 -13.28 24.34 9.99
C GLY A 314 -13.01 23.01 9.30
N ALA A 315 -11.83 22.80 8.71
CA ALA A 315 -11.47 21.52 8.12
C ALA A 315 -10.87 20.55 9.16
N ASN A 316 -11.17 19.26 9.02
CA ASN A 316 -10.60 18.21 9.87
C ASN A 316 -9.21 17.82 9.34
N VAL A 317 -8.14 18.18 10.04
CA VAL A 317 -6.77 17.99 9.53
C VAL A 317 -5.82 17.33 10.52
N THR A 318 -5.00 16.40 10.02
CA THR A 318 -3.87 15.79 10.73
C THR A 318 -2.59 15.95 9.92
N VAL A 319 -1.48 16.29 10.59
CA VAL A 319 -0.14 16.21 10.00
C VAL A 319 0.40 14.80 10.23
N ARG A 320 0.66 14.06 9.16
CA ARG A 320 1.20 12.71 9.22
C ARG A 320 2.65 12.77 9.70
N ARG A 321 2.96 11.98 10.74
CA ARG A 321 4.34 11.80 11.18
C ARG A 321 5.11 11.07 10.08
N THR A 322 6.20 11.68 9.62
CA THR A 322 7.13 11.05 8.68
C THR A 322 7.79 9.84 9.35
N ARG A 323 7.89 8.73 8.61
CA ARG A 323 8.51 7.46 9.03
C ARG A 323 9.38 6.94 7.90
N GLY A 324 10.51 6.33 8.24
CA GLY A 324 11.38 5.61 7.31
C GLY A 324 12.07 6.48 6.27
N THR A 325 12.27 7.78 6.55
CA THR A 325 12.96 8.69 5.61
C THR A 325 14.39 8.24 5.36
N GLU A 326 15.08 7.78 6.39
CA GLU A 326 16.47 7.31 6.36
C GLU A 326 16.68 6.03 5.55
N ILE A 327 15.61 5.31 5.21
CA ILE A 327 15.64 4.08 4.41
C ILE A 327 14.83 4.21 3.10
N ASP A 328 14.51 5.42 2.66
CA ASP A 328 13.68 5.66 1.46
C ASP A 328 12.35 4.87 1.50
N ALA A 329 11.71 4.79 2.68
CA ALA A 329 10.47 4.05 2.91
C ALA A 329 9.26 4.96 3.16
N ALA A 330 9.46 6.28 3.17
CA ALA A 330 8.35 7.20 3.29
C ALA A 330 7.49 7.18 2.02
N CYS A 331 6.23 7.61 2.16
CA CYS A 331 5.31 7.69 1.03
C CYS A 331 5.95 8.43 -0.15
N ARG A 332 5.86 7.82 -1.35
CA ARG A 332 6.39 8.32 -2.66
C ARG A 332 7.88 8.15 -2.91
N GLN A 333 8.66 7.63 -1.96
CA GLN A 333 10.09 7.35 -2.16
C GLN A 333 10.38 5.96 -2.76
N LEU A 334 9.34 5.14 -2.96
CA LEU A 334 9.48 3.79 -3.47
C LEU A 334 9.87 3.81 -4.96
N ARG A 335 11.08 3.34 -5.23
CA ARG A 335 11.74 3.37 -6.55
C ARG A 335 12.30 2.03 -6.99
N ALA A 336 12.14 0.99 -6.17
CA ALA A 336 12.67 -0.34 -6.41
C ALA A 336 14.18 -0.40 -6.75
N ASP A 337 14.96 0.53 -6.19
CA ASP A 337 16.40 0.58 -6.39
C ASP A 337 17.15 -0.27 -5.37
N ARG A 338 18.24 -0.88 -5.83
CA ARG A 338 19.25 -1.54 -5.00
C ARG A 338 20.17 -0.52 -4.33
N VAL A 339 19.63 0.41 -3.56
CA VAL A 339 20.50 1.27 -2.74
C VAL A 339 20.84 0.50 -1.46
N ALA A 340 22.05 -0.08 -1.46
CA ALA A 340 22.62 -0.76 -0.32
C ALA A 340 22.88 0.24 0.82
N SER A 341 22.12 0.13 1.91
CA SER A 341 22.66 0.56 3.21
C SER A 341 23.60 -0.56 3.70
N PRO A 342 24.86 -0.28 4.09
CA PRO A 342 25.77 -1.32 4.55
C PRO A 342 25.26 -1.86 5.89
N VAL A 343 24.81 -3.13 5.88
CA VAL A 343 24.44 -3.84 7.10
C VAL A 343 25.72 -4.28 7.80
N ALA A 344 26.00 -3.74 8.99
CA ALA A 344 27.05 -4.27 9.85
C ALA A 344 26.65 -5.67 10.34
N SER A 345 27.58 -6.63 10.20
CA SER A 345 27.42 -8.01 10.64
C SER A 345 27.08 -8.12 12.14
N PRO A 346 26.30 -9.14 12.56
CA PRO A 346 25.95 -9.32 13.97
C PRO A 346 27.18 -9.60 14.82
N VAL A 347 27.44 -8.75 15.81
CA VAL A 347 28.51 -8.94 16.79
C VAL A 347 28.05 -9.97 17.84
N ARG A 348 28.79 -11.07 17.95
CA ARG A 348 28.65 -12.09 18.99
C ARG A 348 28.91 -11.45 20.36
N ARG A 349 27.94 -11.50 21.28
CA ARG A 349 28.14 -11.11 22.69
C ARG A 349 29.19 -12.05 23.30
N LYS A 350 30.30 -11.49 23.81
CA LYS A 350 31.23 -12.21 24.68
C LYS A 350 30.60 -12.29 26.08
N THR A 351 30.48 -13.51 26.60
CA THR A 351 30.13 -13.77 27.99
C THR A 351 31.27 -13.25 28.89
N PRO A 352 31.01 -12.52 29.98
CA PRO A 352 32.05 -12.13 30.91
C PRO A 352 32.57 -13.36 31.68
N ALA A 353 33.88 -13.37 31.92
CA ALA A 353 34.59 -14.33 32.76
C ALA A 353 34.45 -13.99 34.25
#